data_AF-A0A371HPT3-F1
#
_entry.id   AF-A0A371HPT3-F1
#
_cell.length_a   1.000
_cell.length_b   1.000
_cell.length_c   1.000
_cell.angle_alpha   90.00
_cell.angle_beta   90.00
_cell.angle_gamma   90.00
#
_symmetry.space_group_name_H-M   'P 1'
#
loop_
_entity.id
_entity.type
_entity.pdbx_description
1 polymer ?
#
loop_
_entity_poly.entity_id
_entity_poly.type
_entity_poly.pdbx_seq_one_letter_code
_entity_poly.pdbx_strand_id
1 'polypeptide(L)' 'MSIPYLSSLYIVKSLNLKLDMIWHPFFVDGEVAGYAEEYRKGDYHLTYAIVKVGIKLVNWIL' A
#
# COMPACT_ATOMS: atom_id res chain seq x y z
N MET A 1 16.69 -4.31 6.23
CA MET A 1 15.58 -4.87 5.42
C MET A 1 16.19 -5.53 4.18
N SER A 2 15.93 -6.81 3.94
CA SER A 2 16.59 -7.57 2.86
C SER A 2 15.91 -7.41 1.49
N ILE A 3 14.60 -7.12 1.47
CA ILE A 3 13.82 -6.96 0.23
C ILE A 3 13.13 -5.59 0.26
N PRO A 4 13.51 -4.63 -0.60
CA PRO A 4 12.86 -3.33 -0.69
C PRO A 4 11.51 -3.43 -1.41
N TYR A 5 10.54 -2.59 -1.02
CA TYR A 5 9.21 -2.56 -1.65
C TYR A 5 9.27 -2.34 -3.17
N LEU A 6 10.29 -1.61 -3.64
CA LEU A 6 10.49 -1.33 -5.07
C LEU A 6 10.63 -2.60 -5.91
N SER A 7 11.20 -3.67 -5.36
CA SER A 7 11.35 -4.94 -6.07
C SER A 7 9.99 -5.61 -6.34
N SER A 8 9.10 -5.64 -5.35
CA SER A 8 7.76 -6.20 -5.53
C SER A 8 6.88 -5.30 -6.39
N LEU A 9 7.04 -3.98 -6.28
CA LEU A 9 6.33 -3.02 -7.15
C LEU A 9 6.72 -3.20 -8.62
N TYR A 10 8.00 -3.42 -8.91
CA TYR A 10 8.47 -3.66 -10.28
C TYR A 10 7.78 -4.87 -10.92
N ILE A 11 7.66 -5.98 -10.17
CA ILE A 11 6.96 -7.18 -10.63
C ILE A 11 5.51 -6.86 -10.96
N VAL A 12 4.79 -6.16 -10.07
CA VAL A 12 3.39 -5.76 -10.30
C VAL A 12 3.25 -4.88 -11.54
N LYS A 13 4.14 -3.89 -11.73
CA LYS A 13 4.12 -3.01 -12.91
C LYS A 13 4.42 -3.77 -14.20
N SER A 14 5.27 -4.80 -14.15
CA SER A 14 5.61 -5.62 -15.33
C SER A 14 4.42 -6.44 -15.87
N LEU A 15 3.37 -6.66 -15.07
CA LEU A 15 2.15 -7.33 -15.50
C LEU A 15 1.30 -6.51 -16.47
N ASN A 16 1.58 -5.20 -16.61
CA ASN A 16 0.89 -4.27 -17.51
C ASN A 16 -0.65 -4.33 -17.42
N LEU A 17 -1.15 -4.35 -16.19
CA LEU A 17 -2.59 -4.36 -15.90
C LEU A 17 -3.18 -2.95 -16.00
N LYS A 18 -4.48 -2.86 -16.26
CA LYS A 18 -5.16 -1.56 -16.28
C LYS A 18 -5.23 -1.02 -14.86
N LEU A 19 -4.82 0.23 -14.67
CA LEU A 19 -5.00 0.94 -13.41
C LEU A 19 -6.49 1.16 -13.15
N ASP A 20 -6.96 0.70 -11.99
CA ASP A 20 -8.35 0.88 -11.54
C ASP A 20 -8.43 2.03 -10.54
N MET A 21 -7.49 2.08 -9.58
CA MET A 21 -7.32 3.20 -8.66
C MET A 21 -5.85 3.57 -8.53
N ILE A 22 -5.53 4.85 -8.80
CA ILE A 22 -4.18 5.39 -8.65
C ILE A 22 -3.74 5.40 -7.18
N TRP A 23 -2.43 5.40 -6.97
CA TRP A 23 -1.79 5.46 -5.66
C TRP A 23 -2.52 6.36 -4.65
N HIS A 24 -3.08 5.76 -3.60
CA HIS A 24 -3.93 6.45 -2.64
C HIS A 24 -3.68 5.94 -1.20
N PRO A 25 -3.97 6.76 -0.17
CA PRO A 25 -3.92 6.31 1.21
C PRO A 25 -5.12 5.42 1.53
N PHE A 26 -4.93 4.49 2.48
CA PHE A 26 -6.03 3.81 3.17
C PHE A 26 -5.92 4.06 4.68
N PHE A 27 -7.07 4.14 5.34
CA PHE A 27 -7.19 4.59 6.72
C PHE A 27 -7.67 3.46 7.63
N VAL A 28 -7.11 3.39 8.83
CA VAL A 28 -7.59 2.56 9.95
C VAL A 28 -7.67 3.48 11.16
N ASP A 29 -8.82 3.50 11.84
CA ASP A 29 -9.09 4.36 13.00
C ASP A 29 -8.82 5.87 12.77
N GLY A 30 -9.07 6.35 11.55
CA GLY A 30 -8.86 7.75 11.17
C GLY A 30 -7.40 8.14 10.91
N GLU A 31 -6.45 7.22 11.09
CA GLU A 31 -5.04 7.41 10.77
C GLU A 31 -4.69 6.72 9.43
N VAL A 32 -3.71 7.28 8.70
CA VAL A 32 -3.20 6.65 7.46
C VAL A 32 -2.44 5.36 7.83
N ALA A 33 -3.05 4.22 7.54
CA ALA A 33 -2.49 2.89 7.80
C ALA A 33 -1.51 2.46 6.71
N GLY A 34 -1.58 3.08 5.53
CA GLY A 34 -0.70 2.77 4.42
C GLY A 34 -1.13 3.41 3.11
N TYR A 35 -0.52 2.95 2.03
CA TYR A 35 -0.85 3.35 0.66
C TYR A 35 -1.11 2.12 -0.19
N ALA A 36 -2.02 2.25 -1.15
CA ALA A 36 -2.33 1.19 -2.10
C ALA A 36 -2.48 1.72 -3.52
N GLU A 37 -2.32 0.82 -4.49
CA GLU A 37 -2.63 1.02 -5.90
C GLU A 37 -3.39 -0.22 -6.40
N GLU A 38 -4.48 0.01 -7.13
CA GLU A 38 -5.39 -1.05 -7.55
C GLU A 38 -5.40 -1.22 -9.06
N TYR A 39 -5.40 -2.46 -9.50
CA TYR A 39 -5.35 -2.85 -10.91
C TYR A 39 -6.46 -3.85 -11.24
N ARG A 40 -6.92 -3.82 -12.48
CA ARG A 40 -7.97 -4.69 -12.98
C ARG A 40 -7.64 -5.27 -14.36
N LYS A 41 -8.10 -6.50 -14.59
CA LYS A 41 -8.07 -7.16 -15.91
C LYS A 41 -9.30 -8.07 -16.04
N GLY A 42 -10.34 -7.58 -16.72
CA GLY A 42 -11.63 -8.26 -16.74
C GLY A 42 -12.21 -8.36 -15.33
N ASP A 43 -12.48 -9.58 -14.88
CA ASP A 43 -13.01 -9.88 -13.55
C ASP A 43 -11.92 -10.09 -12.48
N TYR A 44 -10.64 -10.00 -12.86
CA TYR A 44 -9.52 -10.11 -11.93
C TYR A 44 -9.11 -8.75 -11.36
N HIS A 45 -8.92 -8.71 -10.03
CA HIS A 45 -8.48 -7.55 -9.28
C HIS A 45 -7.16 -7.83 -8.58
N LEU A 46 -6.25 -6.85 -8.59
CA LEU A 46 -4.97 -6.90 -7.88
C LEU A 46 -4.77 -5.59 -7.12
N THR A 47 -4.53 -5.70 -5.81
CA THR A 47 -4.19 -4.55 -4.96
C THR A 47 -2.74 -4.67 -4.50
N TYR A 48 -1.93 -3.67 -4.80
CA TYR A 48 -0.59 -3.53 -4.24
C TYR A 48 -0.66 -2.57 -3.05
N ALA A 49 -0.25 -2.99 -1.87
CA ALA A 49 -0.32 -2.17 -0.66
C ALA A 49 1.01 -2.12 0.10
N ILE A 50 1.33 -0.96 0.66
CA ILE A 50 2.40 -0.74 1.62
C ILE A 50 1.75 -0.35 2.94
N VAL A 51 2.09 -1.09 4.00
CA VAL A 51 1.65 -0.81 5.36
C VAL A 51 2.63 0.15 6.03
N LYS A 52 2.12 1.26 6.54
CA LYS A 52 2.87 2.17 7.39
C LYS A 52 2.97 1.57 8.79
N VAL A 53 4.16 1.17 9.20
CA VAL A 53 4.41 0.82 10.60
C VAL A 53 4.59 2.11 11.39
N GLY A 54 3.56 2.50 12.14
CA GLY A 54 3.63 3.58 13.12
C GLY A 54 3.82 3.01 14.52
N ILE A 55 4.84 3.47 15.24
CA ILE A 55 4.88 3.30 16.70
C ILE A 55 4.29 4.58 17.28
N LYS A 56 3.11 4.46 17.91
CA LYS A 56 2.52 5.56 18.67
C LYS A 56 3.16 5.57 20.06
N LEU A 57 4.23 6.34 20.23
CA LEU A 57 4.77 6.61 21.56
C LEU A 57 3.83 7.58 22.27
N VAL A 58 2.94 7.05 23.10
CA VAL A 58 2.17 7.88 24.03
C VAL A 58 3.01 8.10 25.27
N ASN A 59 3.52 9.33 25.45
CA ASN A 59 4.23 9.71 26.66
C ASN A 59 3.20 10.22 27.70
N TRP A 60 2.94 9.43 28.74
CA TRP A 60 2.03 9.78 29.84
C TRP A 60 2.80 10.33 31.05
N ILE A 61 3.49 11.46 30.91
CA ILE A 61 4.08 12.13 32.07
C ILE A 61 3.67 13.61 32.02
N LEU A 62 2.69 13.93 32.87
CA LEU A 62 2.47 15.25 33.46
C LEU A 62 3.12 15.26 34.85
#